data_AF-A0A2E3GZ28-F1
#
_entry.id   AF-A0A2E3GZ28-F1
#
_cell.length_a   1.000
_cell.length_b   1.000
_cell.length_c   1.000
_cell.angle_alpha   90.00
_cell.angle_beta   90.00
_cell.angle_gamma   90.00
#
_symmetry.space_group_name_H-M   'P 1'
#
loop_
_entity.id
_entity.type
_entity.pdbx_description
1 polymer ?
#
loop_
_entity_poly.entity_id
_entity_poly.type
_entity_poly.pdbx_seq_one_letter_code
_entity_poly.pdbx_strand_id
1 'polypeptide(L)'
;MSKLSEQQEKFYVYAYRIDGEMAYVGKGCGNRAYVHLTRSSNAILRHRIARAGRVTVRIIKRNMTETEAFRLERRCIRKWSETLCNVSQGQRTSTEALWYACLHDLQNNFISYGTAITSTTGNTHNFVTGKSEPDTMRLRVSNLAWLKGRMRRVMRALEQQDPGLVS
;
A
#
# COMPACT_ATOMS: atom_id res chain seq x y z
N MET A 1 -24.95 14.45 15.85
CA MET A 1 -24.61 13.36 14.91
C MET A 1 -23.49 13.84 14.00
N SER A 2 -22.27 13.34 14.20
CA SER A 2 -21.02 13.92 13.65
C SER A 2 -20.76 13.53 12.19
N LYS A 3 -20.51 14.54 11.34
CA LYS A 3 -20.13 14.48 9.91
C LYS A 3 -18.78 13.79 9.60
N LEU A 4 -18.23 12.95 10.49
CA LEU A 4 -16.92 12.31 10.33
C LEU A 4 -16.97 10.86 9.80
N SER A 5 -18.17 10.28 9.58
CA SER A 5 -18.35 8.88 9.17
C SER A 5 -18.53 8.64 7.66
N GLU A 6 -18.51 9.67 6.81
CA GLU A 6 -18.90 9.50 5.38
C GLU A 6 -17.79 9.03 4.43
N GLN A 7 -16.55 8.87 4.94
CA GLN A 7 -15.47 8.20 4.20
C GLN A 7 -15.58 6.67 4.23
N GLN A 8 -16.55 6.15 4.99
CA GLN A 8 -16.68 4.75 5.35
C GLN A 8 -17.48 4.01 4.27
N GLU A 9 -16.98 2.84 3.87
CA GLU A 9 -17.77 1.81 3.17
C GLU A 9 -18.24 2.10 1.73
N LYS A 10 -17.44 2.78 0.91
CA LYS A 10 -17.76 2.98 -0.54
C LYS A 10 -17.00 2.05 -1.47
N PHE A 11 -16.02 1.30 -0.95
CA PHE A 11 -15.21 0.40 -1.77
C PHE A 11 -15.80 -1.00 -1.81
N TYR A 12 -15.46 -1.71 -2.88
CA TYR A 12 -15.82 -3.09 -3.12
C TYR A 12 -14.68 -3.80 -3.86
N VAL A 13 -14.66 -5.12 -3.74
CA VAL A 13 -13.82 -6.00 -4.56
C VAL A 13 -14.70 -6.70 -5.58
N TYR A 14 -14.25 -6.75 -6.83
CA TYR A 14 -14.96 -7.36 -7.94
C TYR A 14 -14.03 -8.30 -8.71
N ALA A 15 -14.64 -9.25 -9.41
CA ALA A 15 -13.94 -10.17 -10.29
C ALA A 15 -14.62 -10.23 -11.65
N TYR A 16 -13.81 -10.40 -12.69
CA TYR A 16 -14.30 -10.77 -14.00
C TYR A 16 -14.14 -12.26 -14.20
N ARG A 17 -15.22 -12.89 -14.67
CA ARG A 17 -15.13 -14.25 -15.20
C ARG A 17 -15.28 -14.21 -16.71
N ILE A 18 -14.33 -14.82 -17.39
CA ILE A 18 -14.28 -14.93 -18.85
C ILE A 18 -14.46 -16.41 -19.17
N ASP A 19 -15.52 -16.74 -19.90
CA ASP A 19 -15.88 -18.10 -20.30
C ASP A 19 -15.95 -19.10 -19.12
N GLY A 20 -16.32 -18.60 -17.94
CA GLY A 20 -16.48 -19.40 -16.71
C GLY A 20 -15.27 -19.36 -15.78
N GLU A 21 -14.09 -18.98 -16.26
CA GLU A 21 -12.86 -18.89 -15.48
C GLU A 21 -12.68 -17.52 -14.82
N MET A 22 -12.07 -17.47 -13.64
CA MET A 22 -11.74 -16.20 -13.00
C MET A 22 -10.52 -15.59 -13.69
N ALA A 23 -10.71 -14.49 -14.41
CA ALA A 23 -9.66 -13.91 -15.24
C ALA A 23 -9.05 -12.65 -14.63
N TYR A 24 -9.78 -11.93 -13.78
CA TYR A 24 -9.29 -10.70 -13.17
C TYR A 24 -9.97 -10.43 -11.84
N VAL A 25 -9.23 -9.84 -10.90
CA VAL A 25 -9.76 -9.29 -9.65
C VAL A 25 -9.31 -7.84 -9.51
N GLY A 26 -10.22 -6.96 -9.09
CA GLY A 26 -9.90 -5.57 -8.81
C GLY A 26 -10.67 -5.02 -7.62
N LYS A 27 -10.14 -3.96 -7.01
CA LYS A 27 -10.91 -3.11 -6.08
C LYS A 27 -11.38 -1.82 -6.75
N GLY A 28 -12.46 -1.25 -6.24
CA GLY A 28 -13.00 0.00 -6.75
C GLY A 28 -14.13 0.58 -5.94
N CYS A 29 -14.61 1.74 -6.38
CA CYS A 29 -15.82 2.40 -5.91
C CYS A 29 -16.63 2.87 -7.12
N GLY A 30 -17.89 3.27 -6.90
CA GLY A 30 -18.79 3.70 -7.97
C GLY A 30 -18.92 2.67 -9.09
N ASN A 31 -18.76 3.10 -10.35
CA ASN A 31 -18.90 2.24 -11.53
C ASN A 31 -17.60 1.61 -12.03
N ARG A 32 -16.53 1.60 -11.22
CA ARG A 32 -15.20 1.12 -11.65
C ARG A 32 -15.23 -0.29 -12.25
N ALA A 33 -15.99 -1.23 -11.66
CA ALA A 33 -16.09 -2.59 -12.21
C ALA A 33 -16.69 -2.68 -13.62
N TYR A 34 -17.48 -1.69 -14.04
CA TYR A 34 -18.11 -1.72 -15.37
C TYR A 34 -17.32 -0.88 -16.36
N VAL A 35 -16.85 0.30 -15.95
CA VAL A 35 -15.96 1.15 -16.79
C VAL A 35 -14.68 0.40 -17.14
N HIS A 36 -14.15 -0.38 -16.20
CA HIS A 36 -12.91 -1.11 -16.40
C HIS A 36 -13.07 -2.30 -17.38
N LEU A 37 -14.29 -2.70 -17.78
CA LEU A 37 -14.47 -3.66 -18.87
C LEU A 37 -14.09 -3.05 -20.23
N THR A 38 -14.43 -1.79 -20.45
CA THR A 38 -14.27 -1.12 -21.75
C THR A 38 -13.01 -0.27 -21.83
N ARG A 39 -12.52 0.23 -20.69
CA ARG A 39 -11.36 1.15 -20.61
C ARG A 39 -10.21 0.59 -19.76
N SER A 40 -10.03 -0.72 -19.75
CA SER A 40 -8.91 -1.35 -19.05
C SER A 40 -7.56 -0.93 -19.65
N SER A 41 -6.60 -0.54 -18.82
CA SER A 41 -5.20 -0.36 -19.24
C SER A 41 -4.45 -1.69 -19.34
N ASN A 42 -4.98 -2.78 -18.77
CA ASN A 42 -4.41 -4.12 -18.85
C ASN A 42 -4.65 -4.74 -20.23
N ALA A 43 -3.60 -4.82 -21.04
CA ALA A 43 -3.67 -5.34 -22.41
C ALA A 43 -4.12 -6.80 -22.49
N ILE A 44 -3.61 -7.67 -21.60
CA ILE A 44 -3.98 -9.09 -21.56
C ILE A 44 -5.48 -9.21 -21.28
N LEU A 45 -5.99 -8.46 -20.32
CA LEU A 45 -7.41 -8.45 -19.99
C LEU A 45 -8.27 -7.99 -21.16
N ARG A 46 -7.88 -6.90 -21.85
CA ARG A 46 -8.59 -6.42 -23.05
C ARG A 46 -8.65 -7.49 -24.13
N HIS A 47 -7.52 -8.16 -24.40
CA HIS A 47 -7.48 -9.23 -25.40
C HIS A 47 -8.35 -10.42 -25.02
N ARG A 48 -8.35 -10.85 -23.74
CA ARG A 48 -9.24 -11.91 -23.26
C ARG A 48 -10.71 -11.52 -23.40
N ILE A 49 -11.10 -10.31 -23.01
CA ILE A 49 -12.48 -9.81 -23.14
C ILE A 49 -12.91 -9.76 -24.62
N ALA A 50 -12.06 -9.26 -25.51
CA ALA A 50 -12.38 -9.13 -26.93
C ALA A 50 -12.58 -10.47 -27.65
N ARG A 51 -12.00 -11.55 -27.14
CA ARG A 51 -12.10 -12.91 -27.70
C ARG A 51 -13.10 -13.81 -26.98
N ALA A 52 -13.68 -13.34 -25.88
CA ALA A 52 -14.54 -14.13 -25.02
C ALA A 52 -15.90 -14.38 -25.67
N GLY A 53 -16.45 -15.58 -25.49
CA GLY A 53 -17.86 -15.83 -25.78
C GLY A 53 -18.78 -15.24 -24.72
N ARG A 54 -18.32 -15.18 -23.46
CA ARG A 54 -19.06 -14.63 -22.33
C ARG A 54 -18.15 -13.96 -21.30
N VAL A 55 -18.49 -12.73 -20.92
CA VAL A 55 -17.85 -12.01 -19.81
C VAL A 55 -18.89 -11.67 -18.76
N THR A 56 -18.58 -11.97 -17.49
CA THR A 56 -19.45 -11.63 -16.36
C THR A 56 -18.68 -10.88 -15.29
N VAL A 57 -19.32 -9.88 -14.69
CA VAL A 57 -18.79 -9.13 -13.54
C VAL A 57 -19.48 -9.63 -12.29
N ARG A 58 -18.68 -10.02 -11.29
CA ARG A 58 -19.18 -10.40 -9.98
C ARG A 58 -18.57 -9.51 -8.92
N ILE A 59 -19.41 -8.91 -8.09
CA ILE A 59 -18.95 -8.24 -6.88
C ILE A 59 -18.72 -9.30 -5.80
N ILE A 60 -17.51 -9.34 -5.24
CA ILE A 60 -17.09 -10.30 -4.22
C ILE A 60 -17.56 -9.81 -2.84
N LYS A 61 -17.31 -8.53 -2.52
CA LYS A 61 -17.74 -7.90 -1.27
C LYS A 61 -17.88 -6.39 -1.48
N ARG A 62 -18.90 -5.78 -0.87
CA ARG A 62 -19.20 -4.33 -0.89
C ARG A 62 -19.09 -3.74 0.51
N ASN A 63 -19.28 -2.42 0.59
CA ASN A 63 -19.34 -1.66 1.82
C ASN A 63 -18.07 -1.84 2.65
N MET A 64 -16.93 -1.67 1.98
CA MET A 64 -15.61 -1.80 2.59
C MET A 64 -14.93 -0.44 2.62
N THR A 65 -14.07 -0.26 3.61
CA THR A 65 -13.02 0.75 3.52
C THR A 65 -12.05 0.38 2.38
N GLU A 66 -11.27 1.35 1.90
CA GLU A 66 -10.30 1.08 0.84
C GLU A 66 -9.23 0.07 1.29
N THR A 67 -8.78 0.17 2.54
CA THR A 67 -7.78 -0.71 3.14
C THR A 67 -8.27 -2.15 3.20
N GLU A 68 -9.51 -2.38 3.64
CA GLU A 68 -10.09 -3.71 3.65
C GLU A 68 -10.26 -4.26 2.23
N ALA A 69 -10.71 -3.43 1.29
CA ALA A 69 -10.89 -3.83 -0.10
C ALA A 69 -9.54 -4.22 -0.73
N PHE A 70 -8.46 -3.48 -0.43
CA PHE A 70 -7.11 -3.81 -0.87
C PHE A 70 -6.59 -5.11 -0.27
N ARG A 71 -6.75 -5.32 1.05
CA ARG A 71 -6.39 -6.59 1.71
C ARG A 71 -7.13 -7.77 1.09
N LEU A 72 -8.43 -7.62 0.81
CA LEU A 72 -9.23 -8.66 0.18
C LEU A 72 -8.81 -8.90 -1.28
N GLU A 73 -8.61 -7.84 -2.08
CA GLU A 73 -8.08 -7.93 -3.45
C GLU A 73 -6.80 -8.77 -3.49
N ARG A 74 -5.84 -8.49 -2.60
CA ARG A 74 -4.58 -9.25 -2.53
C ARG A 74 -4.79 -10.72 -2.17
N ARG A 75 -5.67 -11.01 -1.22
CA ARG A 75 -6.01 -12.41 -0.86
C ARG A 75 -6.62 -13.15 -2.04
N CYS A 76 -7.51 -12.49 -2.77
CA CYS A 76 -8.13 -13.03 -3.98
C CYS A 76 -7.08 -13.28 -5.07
N ILE A 77 -6.19 -12.32 -5.35
CA ILE A 77 -5.13 -12.46 -6.35
C ILE A 77 -4.23 -13.66 -6.02
N ARG A 78 -3.84 -13.81 -4.75
CA ARG A 78 -3.05 -14.95 -4.30
C ARG A 78 -3.81 -16.28 -4.42
N LYS A 79 -5.10 -16.30 -4.11
CA LYS A 79 -5.92 -17.52 -4.16
C LYS A 79 -6.11 -18.04 -5.60
N TRP A 80 -6.17 -17.16 -6.59
CA TRP A 80 -6.47 -17.51 -7.99
C TRP A 80 -5.32 -17.21 -8.96
N SER A 81 -4.09 -17.11 -8.46
CA SER A 81 -2.92 -16.63 -9.21
C SER A 81 -2.67 -17.34 -10.53
N GLU A 82 -3.04 -18.61 -10.65
CA GLU A 82 -2.85 -19.43 -11.85
C GLU A 82 -3.71 -18.98 -13.04
N THR A 83 -4.84 -18.33 -12.78
CA THR A 83 -5.86 -18.01 -13.81
C THR A 83 -5.98 -16.53 -14.11
N LEU A 84 -5.49 -15.68 -13.20
CA LEU A 84 -5.64 -14.23 -13.27
C LEU A 84 -4.63 -13.59 -14.21
N CYS A 85 -5.10 -12.61 -15.00
CA CYS A 85 -4.24 -11.74 -15.81
C CYS A 85 -3.89 -10.43 -15.09
N ASN A 86 -4.00 -10.38 -13.77
CA ASN A 86 -3.59 -9.23 -12.97
C ASN A 86 -2.10 -8.93 -13.18
N VAL A 87 -1.76 -7.76 -13.73
CA VAL A 87 -0.35 -7.36 -13.96
C VAL A 87 0.38 -7.03 -12.65
N SER A 88 -0.37 -6.64 -11.62
CA SER A 88 0.16 -6.38 -10.28
C SER A 88 -0.65 -7.11 -9.22
N GLN A 89 -0.06 -7.25 -8.03
CA GLN A 89 -0.71 -7.78 -6.82
C GLN A 89 -1.70 -6.77 -6.20
N GLY A 90 -2.43 -6.01 -7.01
CA GLY A 90 -3.26 -4.86 -6.60
C GLY A 90 -2.50 -3.53 -6.62
N GLN A 91 -3.24 -2.43 -6.53
CA GLN A 91 -2.68 -1.07 -6.45
C GLN A 91 -2.84 -0.54 -5.02
N ARG A 92 -1.71 -0.23 -4.38
CA ARG A 92 -1.67 0.35 -3.03
C ARG A 92 -2.34 1.72 -3.04
N THR A 93 -2.91 2.11 -1.91
CA THR A 93 -3.26 3.52 -1.69
C THR A 93 -1.98 4.37 -1.61
N SER A 94 -2.08 5.67 -1.86
CA SER A 94 -0.95 6.59 -1.66
C SER A 94 -0.42 6.55 -0.22
N THR A 95 -1.31 6.38 0.76
CA THR A 95 -0.98 6.23 2.17
C THR A 95 -0.22 4.93 2.46
N GLU A 96 -0.65 3.79 1.90
CA GLU A 96 0.05 2.51 2.06
C GLU A 96 1.40 2.50 1.33
N ALA A 97 1.50 3.13 0.16
CA ALA A 97 2.77 3.26 -0.55
C ALA A 97 3.80 4.03 0.30
N LEU A 98 3.38 5.12 0.95
CA LEU A 98 4.22 5.89 1.88
C LEU A 98 4.61 5.08 3.12
N TRP A 99 3.69 4.30 3.68
CA TRP A 99 3.98 3.41 4.80
C TRP A 99 5.04 2.36 4.44
N TYR A 100 4.89 1.67 3.31
CA TYR A 100 5.84 0.65 2.88
C TYR A 100 7.20 1.25 2.48
N ALA A 101 7.23 2.42 1.85
CA ALA A 101 8.48 3.13 1.59
C ALA A 101 9.22 3.45 2.90
N CYS A 102 8.49 3.90 3.92
CA CYS A 102 9.06 4.17 5.23
C CYS A 102 9.56 2.91 5.94
N LEU A 103 8.81 1.80 5.90
CA LEU A 103 9.23 0.53 6.49
C LEU A 103 10.49 -0.01 5.80
N HIS A 104 10.53 0.06 4.47
CA HIS A 104 11.68 -0.36 3.67
C HIS A 104 12.91 0.49 3.97
N ASP A 105 12.77 1.81 4.10
CA ASP A 105 13.85 2.70 4.52
C ASP A 105 14.35 2.36 5.93
N LEU A 106 13.46 2.05 6.86
CA LEU A 106 13.85 1.62 8.20
C LEU A 106 14.61 0.30 8.19
N GLN A 107 14.13 -0.70 7.46
CA GLN A 107 14.75 -2.03 7.39
C GLN A 107 16.14 -1.98 6.75
N ASN A 108 16.32 -1.20 5.69
CA ASN A 108 17.58 -1.13 4.96
C ASN A 108 18.59 -0.17 5.60
N ASN A 109 18.14 0.83 6.36
CA ASN A 109 19.02 1.79 7.03
C ASN A 109 19.14 1.55 8.54
N PHE A 110 18.64 0.41 9.05
CA PHE A 110 18.62 0.08 10.47
C PHE A 110 20.02 0.15 11.11
N ILE A 111 21.04 -0.32 10.39
CA ILE A 111 22.45 -0.27 10.81
C ILE A 111 22.94 1.19 10.90
N SER A 112 22.64 2.02 9.90
CA SER A 112 23.04 3.44 9.87
C SER A 112 22.35 4.26 10.96
N TYR A 113 21.14 3.89 11.36
CA TYR A 113 20.42 4.55 12.44
C TYR A 113 20.90 4.11 13.83
N GLY A 114 21.26 2.83 13.99
CA GLY A 114 21.90 2.32 15.20
C GLY A 114 23.25 3.00 15.49
N THR A 115 24.10 3.16 14.46
CA THR A 115 25.40 3.87 14.59
C THR A 115 25.23 5.35 14.91
N ALA A 116 24.23 6.02 14.33
CA ALA A 116 23.93 7.42 14.64
C ALA A 116 23.49 7.61 16.10
N ILE A 117 22.70 6.69 16.65
CA ILE A 117 22.24 6.76 18.04
C ILE A 117 23.41 6.48 19.01
N THR A 118 24.21 5.44 18.76
CA THR A 118 25.35 5.09 19.65
C THR A 118 26.43 6.17 19.68
N SER A 119 26.70 6.84 18.55
CA SER A 119 27.60 7.99 18.50
C SER A 119 27.09 9.24 19.24
N THR A 120 25.77 9.33 19.51
CA THR A 120 25.18 10.45 20.25
C THR A 120 25.13 10.18 21.76
N THR A 121 25.07 8.91 22.18
CA THR A 121 25.02 8.50 23.60
C THR A 121 26.34 8.02 24.18
N GLY A 122 27.39 7.86 23.35
CA GLY A 122 28.71 7.43 23.78
C GLY A 122 29.74 8.55 23.76
N ASN A 123 29.99 9.12 24.94
CA ASN A 123 31.27 9.66 25.40
C ASN A 123 32.03 10.67 24.51
N THR A 124 32.09 11.90 25.02
CA THR A 124 33.00 13.00 24.64
C THR A 124 34.48 12.75 24.99
N HIS A 125 35.05 11.59 24.63
CA HIS A 125 36.51 11.44 24.70
C HIS A 125 37.06 10.57 23.55
N ASN A 126 37.85 11.26 22.72
CA ASN A 126 38.87 10.77 21.79
C ASN A 126 38.43 9.90 20.61
N PHE A 127 38.22 10.56 19.46
CA PHE A 127 38.69 10.01 18.19
C PHE A 127 39.25 11.13 17.31
N VAL A 128 40.56 11.35 17.41
CA VAL A 128 41.33 12.04 16.39
C VAL A 128 41.66 11.01 15.32
N THR A 129 41.11 11.17 14.13
CA THR A 129 41.83 11.21 12.83
C THR A 129 40.83 11.05 11.68
N GLY A 130 40.81 12.02 10.76
CA GLY A 130 40.38 11.79 9.38
C GLY A 130 38.98 12.27 8.96
N LYS A 131 38.93 13.51 8.46
CA LYS A 131 38.18 13.98 7.27
C LYS A 131 36.64 13.76 7.20
N SER A 132 35.91 14.89 7.33
CA SER A 132 34.69 15.27 6.60
C SER A 132 33.44 14.37 6.63
N GLU A 133 32.80 14.17 7.78
CA GLU A 133 31.42 13.64 7.89
C GLU A 133 30.44 14.29 8.93
N PRO A 134 30.58 15.54 9.43
CA PRO A 134 29.58 16.08 10.35
C PRO A 134 28.20 16.39 9.71
N ASP A 135 28.20 16.89 8.47
CA ASP A 135 26.98 17.39 7.82
C ASP A 135 26.08 16.27 7.29
N THR A 136 26.68 15.19 6.77
CA THR A 136 25.95 13.99 6.35
C THR A 136 25.24 13.33 7.54
N MET A 137 25.85 13.36 8.73
CA MET A 137 25.27 12.81 9.95
C MET A 137 24.10 13.65 10.48
N ARG A 138 24.22 14.98 10.50
CA ARG A 138 23.11 15.90 10.84
C ARG A 138 21.94 15.80 9.88
N LEU A 139 22.20 15.65 8.58
CA LEU A 139 21.19 15.40 7.55
C LEU A 139 20.47 14.06 7.80
N ARG A 140 21.18 13.00 8.18
CA ARG A 140 20.60 11.69 8.48
C ARG A 140 19.73 11.69 9.75
N VAL A 141 20.14 12.39 10.81
CA VAL A 141 19.35 12.53 12.06
C VAL A 141 18.12 13.42 11.84
N SER A 142 18.25 14.51 11.09
CA SER A 142 17.11 15.37 10.73
C SER A 142 16.11 14.64 9.84
N ASN A 143 16.60 13.84 8.89
CA ASN A 143 15.77 12.95 8.08
C ASN A 143 15.03 11.93 8.94
N LEU A 144 15.69 11.32 9.94
CA LEU A 144 15.04 10.42 10.91
C LEU A 144 13.94 11.09 11.72
N ALA A 145 14.20 12.29 12.25
CA ALA A 145 13.22 13.03 13.05
C ALA A 145 12.00 13.42 12.19
N TRP A 146 12.25 13.86 10.96
CA TRP A 146 11.22 14.15 9.97
C TRP A 146 10.44 12.89 9.57
N LEU A 147 11.12 11.76 9.32
CA LEU A 147 10.50 10.46 9.01
C LEU A 147 9.63 10.00 10.19
N LYS A 148 10.14 10.04 11.43
CA LYS A 148 9.39 9.72 12.65
C LYS A 148 8.19 10.64 12.86
N GLY A 149 8.32 11.92 12.55
CA GLY A 149 7.21 12.88 12.60
C GLY A 149 6.14 12.55 11.55
N ARG A 150 6.57 12.20 10.33
CA ARG A 150 5.68 11.79 9.25
C ARG A 150 5.01 10.45 9.54
N MET A 151 5.74 9.46 10.07
CA MET A 151 5.20 8.19 10.56
C MET A 151 4.18 8.38 11.66
N ARG A 152 4.46 9.22 12.67
CA ARG A 152 3.49 9.50 13.74
C ARG A 152 2.20 10.12 13.20
N ARG A 153 2.29 10.98 12.18
CA ARG A 153 1.10 11.53 11.49
C ARG A 153 0.34 10.46 10.72
N VAL A 154 1.04 9.58 10.00
CA VAL A 154 0.43 8.48 9.25
C VAL A 154 -0.20 7.45 10.20
N MET A 155 0.49 7.06 11.26
CA MET A 155 -0.01 6.13 12.27
C MET A 155 -1.22 6.69 13.00
N ARG A 156 -1.21 7.96 13.41
CA ARG A 156 -2.41 8.61 13.98
C ARG A 156 -3.56 8.66 12.99
N ALA A 157 -3.29 8.91 11.71
CA ALA A 157 -4.33 8.90 10.68
C ALA A 157 -4.91 7.49 10.44
N LEU A 158 -4.09 6.44 10.55
CA LEU A 158 -4.51 5.05 10.45
C LEU A 158 -5.27 4.59 11.70
N GLU A 159 -4.82 4.97 12.89
CA GLU A 159 -5.44 4.66 14.19
C GLU A 159 -6.80 5.36 14.35
N GLN A 160 -6.95 6.55 13.77
CA GLN A 160 -8.24 7.24 13.66
C GLN A 160 -9.20 6.60 12.63
N GLN A 161 -8.68 5.81 11.68
CA GLN A 161 -9.47 5.12 10.66
C GLN A 161 -9.81 3.67 11.06
N ASP A 162 -8.99 3.01 11.88
CA ASP A 162 -9.14 1.64 12.34
C ASP A 162 -8.40 1.44 13.69
N PRO A 163 -9.07 1.65 14.84
CA PRO A 163 -8.44 1.60 16.16
C PRO A 163 -7.99 0.19 16.60
N GLY A 164 -8.28 -0.86 15.82
CA GLY A 164 -7.86 -2.24 16.10
C GLY A 164 -6.51 -2.64 15.53
N LEU A 165 -5.76 -1.71 14.92
CA LEU A 165 -4.51 -2.03 14.21
C LEU A 165 -3.24 -2.07 15.10
N VAL A 166 -3.31 -1.56 16.33
CA VAL A 166 -2.14 -1.33 17.21
C VAL A 166 -2.23 -2.12 18.53
N SER A 167 -3.25 -2.97 18.69
CA SER A 167 -3.37 -3.91 19.81
C SER A 167 -2.65 -5.22 19.54
#